data_AF-A0A0F8XQ53-F1
#
_entry.id   AF-A0A0F8XQ53-F1
#
_cell.length_a   1.000
_cell.length_b   1.000
_cell.length_c   1.000
_cell.angle_alpha   90.00
_cell.angle_beta   90.00
_cell.angle_gamma   90.00
#
_symmetry.space_group_name_H-M   'P 1'
#
loop_
_entity.id
_entity.type
_entity.pdbx_description
1 polymer ?
#
loop_
_entity_poly.entity_id
_entity_poly.type
_entity_poly.pdbx_seq_one_letter_code
_entity_poly.pdbx_strand_id
1 'polypeptide(L)' 'MELRLGTHDETGKPMVEAWLDGKFMASIYVHEDGVRIVSEHLDGVEHGATFPPSVVIRFSK' A
#
# COMPACT_ATOMS: atom_id res chain seq x y z
N MET A 1 9.55 9.32 2.59
CA MET A 1 8.29 8.56 2.48
C MET A 1 7.24 9.29 3.30
N GLU A 2 6.09 9.57 2.71
CA GLU A 2 4.94 10.20 3.33
C GLU A 2 3.73 9.29 3.18
N LEU A 3 2.88 9.22 4.20
CA LEU A 3 1.57 8.57 4.11
C LEU A 3 0.50 9.64 4.02
N ARG A 4 -0.40 9.52 3.06
CA ARG A 4 -1.52 10.44 2.83
C ARG A 4 -2.84 9.70 2.88
N LEU A 5 -3.91 10.38 3.29
CA LEU A 5 -5.26 9.88 3.13
C LEU A 5 -5.75 10.23 1.72
N GLY A 6 -6.30 9.23 1.04
CA GLY A 6 -6.94 9.37 -0.26
C GLY A 6 -8.33 8.75 -0.27
N THR A 7 -8.98 8.80 -1.43
CA THR A 7 -10.31 8.21 -1.66
C THR A 7 -10.25 7.35 -2.90
N HIS A 8 -10.55 6.07 -2.79
CA HIS A 8 -10.52 5.14 -3.92
C HIS A 8 -11.54 5.55 -4.98
N ASP A 9 -11.07 5.92 -6.17
CA ASP A 9 -11.89 6.56 -7.21
C ASP A 9 -13.16 5.77 -7.56
N GLU A 10 -13.07 4.44 -7.68
CA GLU A 10 -14.22 3.62 -8.07
C GLU A 10 -15.24 3.39 -6.95
N THR A 11 -14.79 3.36 -5.69
CA THR A 11 -15.65 2.94 -4.56
C THR A 11 -16.02 4.09 -3.63
N GLY A 12 -15.35 5.23 -3.74
CA GLY A 12 -15.49 6.37 -2.83
C GLY A 12 -15.01 6.07 -1.40
N LYS A 13 -14.39 4.92 -1.16
CA LYS A 13 -13.96 4.51 0.18
C LYS A 13 -12.60 5.13 0.55
N PRO A 14 -12.33 5.35 1.84
CA PRO A 14 -11.03 5.83 2.28
C PRO A 14 -9.89 4.87 1.91
N MET A 15 -8.74 5.42 1.57
CA MET A 15 -7.49 4.68 1.37
C MET A 15 -6.29 5.44 1.95
N VAL A 16 -5.18 4.73 2.11
CA VAL A 16 -3.89 5.31 2.51
C VAL A 16 -2.93 5.20 1.34
N GLU A 17 -2.25 6.27 1.00
CA GLU A 17 -1.28 6.33 -0.10
C GLU A 17 0.12 6.54 0.45
N ALA A 18 1.09 5.79 -0.05
CA ALA A 18 2.51 6.00 0.19
C ALA A 18 3.12 6.83 -0.93
N TRP A 19 3.81 7.91 -0.57
CA TRP A 19 4.46 8.83 -1.48
C TRP A 19 5.96 8.95 -1.16
N LEU A 20 6.81 8.97 -2.19
CA LEU A 20 8.25 9.18 -2.05
C LEU A 20 8.68 10.29 -3.00
N ASP A 21 9.26 11.36 -2.45
CA ASP A 21 9.74 12.52 -3.22
C ASP A 21 8.71 13.09 -4.21
N GLY A 22 7.45 13.13 -3.78
CA GLY A 22 6.31 13.63 -4.57
C GLY A 22 5.75 12.63 -5.59
N LYS A 23 6.28 11.41 -5.68
CA LYS A 23 5.75 10.34 -6.54
C LYS A 23 4.87 9.37 -5.77
N PHE A 24 3.77 8.94 -6.38
CA PHE A 24 2.92 7.88 -5.85
C PHE A 24 3.69 6.56 -5.89
N MET A 25 3.77 5.87 -4.75
CA MET A 25 4.44 4.58 -4.67
C MET A 25 3.44 3.44 -4.54
N ALA A 26 2.44 3.56 -3.68
CA ALA A 26 1.43 2.52 -3.47
C ALA A 26 0.18 3.08 -2.79
N SER A 27 -0.95 2.38 -2.87
CA SER A 27 -2.12 2.63 -2.03
C SER A 27 -2.59 1.36 -1.32
N ILE A 28 -3.18 1.56 -0.14
CA ILE A 28 -3.75 0.52 0.73
C ILE A 28 -5.23 0.85 0.93
N TYR A 29 -6.11 -0.09 0.59
CA TYR A 29 -7.55 0.12 0.69
C TYR A 29 -8.30 -1.17 1.01
N VAL A 30 -9.51 -1.02 1.56
CA VAL A 30 -10.39 -2.14 1.87
C VAL A 30 -11.08 -2.64 0.59
N HIS A 31 -11.02 -3.95 0.37
CA HIS A 31 -11.66 -4.66 -0.73
C HIS A 31 -12.50 -5.82 -0.18
N GLU A 32 -13.35 -6.44 -1.01
CA GLU A 32 -14.26 -7.52 -0.59
C GLU A 32 -13.54 -8.76 -0.05
N ASP A 33 -12.31 -8.99 -0.51
CA ASP A 33 -11.43 -10.10 -0.12
C ASP A 33 -10.44 -9.73 0.99
N GLY A 34 -10.49 -8.50 1.53
CA GLY A 34 -9.63 -8.06 2.62
C GLY A 34 -9.05 -6.66 2.40
N VAL A 35 -7.73 -6.52 2.56
CA VAL A 35 -7.01 -5.26 2.32
C VAL A 35 -6.08 -5.47 1.14
N ARG A 36 -6.20 -4.62 0.13
CA ARG A 36 -5.32 -4.63 -1.04
C ARG A 36 -4.25 -3.56 -0.92
N ILE A 37 -3.07 -3.90 -1.42
CA ILE A 37 -1.97 -2.97 -1.64
C ILE A 37 -1.70 -3.00 -3.13
N VAL A 38 -1.78 -1.83 -3.78
CA VAL A 38 -1.57 -1.70 -5.23
C VAL A 38 -0.45 -0.72 -5.51
N SER A 39 0.38 -1.03 -6.49
CA SER A 39 1.53 -0.24 -6.89
C SER A 39 1.99 -0.68 -8.28
N GLU A 40 2.36 0.28 -9.14
CA GLU A 40 3.06 -0.03 -10.40
C GLU A 40 4.51 -0.51 -10.18
N HIS A 41 5.05 -0.26 -8.99
CA HIS A 41 6.41 -0.61 -8.58
C HIS A 41 6.46 -1.88 -7.71
N LEU A 42 5.36 -2.63 -7.57
CA LEU A 42 5.31 -3.80 -6.69
C LEU A 42 6.27 -4.89 -7.18
N ASP A 43 7.24 -5.25 -6.34
CA ASP A 43 8.28 -6.26 -6.64
C ASP A 43 8.20 -7.47 -5.67
N GLY A 44 7.01 -7.69 -5.13
CA GLY A 44 6.69 -8.82 -4.27
C GLY A 44 6.60 -8.49 -2.79
N VAL A 45 6.41 -9.56 -2.02
CA VAL A 45 5.98 -9.51 -0.62
C VAL A 45 6.79 -10.51 0.19
N GLU A 46 7.25 -10.09 1.37
CA GLU A 46 7.91 -10.94 2.35
C GLU A 46 7.19 -10.87 3.69
N HIS A 47 7.34 -11.91 4.51
CA HIS A 47 6.82 -11.92 5.88
C HIS A 47 7.99 -11.72 6.85
N GLY A 48 7.94 -10.64 7.62
CA GLY A 48 8.85 -10.38 8.71
C GLY A 48 8.51 -11.26 9.92
N ALA A 49 9.50 -11.94 10.48
CA ALA A 49 9.35 -12.85 11.62
C ALA A 49 9.21 -12.11 12.99
N THR A 50 8.81 -10.85 12.99
CA THR A 50 8.63 -10.03 14.21
C THR A 50 7.29 -10.32 14.90
N PHE A 51 7.10 -9.85 16.13
CA PHE A 51 5.80 -9.86 16.82
C PHE A 51 5.27 -8.43 17.00
N PRO A 52 4.09 -8.07 16.46
CA PRO A 52 3.27 -8.90 15.57
C PRO A 52 3.97 -9.18 14.22
N PRO A 53 3.59 -10.27 13.51
CA PRO A 53 4.09 -10.53 12.17
C PRO A 53 3.81 -9.35 11.26
N SER A 54 4.79 -8.97 10.45
CA SER A 54 4.65 -7.89 9.48
C SER A 54 4.70 -8.43 8.06
N VAL A 55 3.93 -7.81 7.17
CA VAL A 55 4.10 -7.99 5.73
C VAL A 55 4.99 -6.86 5.22
N VAL A 56 6.12 -7.20 4.60
CA VAL A 56 7.04 -6.25 3.99
C VAL A 56 6.76 -6.20 2.50
N ILE A 57 6.29 -5.04 2.03
CA ILE A 57 6.06 -4.79 0.62
C ILE A 57 7.33 -4.20 0.02
N ARG A 58 7.84 -4.85 -1.04
CA ARG A 58 9.04 -4.40 -1.74
C ARG A 58 8.64 -3.66 -3.00
N PHE A 59 9.38 -2.60 -3.30
CA PHE A 59 9.19 -1.80 -4.51
C PHE A 59 10.49 -1.77 -5.33
N SER A 60 10.41 -2.01 -6.63
CA SER A 60 11.57 -2.13 -7.54
C SER A 60 12.22 -0.79 -7.95
N LYS A 61 11.62 0.34 -7.56
CA LYS A 61 11.83 1.71 -8.09
C LYS A 61 11.33 1.91 -9.51
#